data_AF-A0A7W1YSH6-F1
#
_entry.id   AF-A0A7W1YSH6-F1
#
_cell.length_a   1.000
_cell.length_b   1.000
_cell.length_c   1.000
_cell.angle_alpha   90.00
_cell.angle_beta   90.00
_cell.angle_gamma   90.00
#
_symmetry.space_group_name_H-M   'P 1'
#
loop_
_entity.id
_entity.type
_entity.pdbx_description
1 polymer ?
#
loop_
_entity_poly.entity_id
_entity_poly.type
_entity_poly.pdbx_seq_one_letter_code
_entity_poly.pdbx_strand_id
1 'polypeptide(L)'
;NQPIRVAKGHAYLDPAKLADSRRLYERLAGAGDGALIEFPLAGPGWDIQYMLAQRVHRMPLVNGYSGHVPASRTRLDGLHTPLTDPKAEWDTLQSSGATHAIVHEWAFRSLDRGKNVSAWLAANGAVELERSVNDVLYRLPNPR
;
A
#
# COMPACT_ATOMS: atom_id res chain seq x y z
N ASN A 1 10.50 38.31 -11.24
CA ASN A 1 10.62 36.89 -11.66
C ASN A 1 11.64 36.19 -10.77
N GLN A 2 11.22 35.61 -9.65
CA GLN A 2 12.08 34.73 -8.86
C GLN A 2 11.64 33.28 -9.07
N PRO A 3 12.58 32.34 -9.31
CA PRO A 3 12.23 30.94 -9.47
C PRO A 3 11.78 30.37 -8.12
N ILE A 4 10.64 29.69 -8.14
CA ILE A 4 10.11 28.97 -6.98
C ILE A 4 11.11 27.87 -6.60
N ARG A 5 11.67 27.96 -5.39
CA ARG A 5 12.48 26.89 -4.81
C ARG A 5 11.55 25.73 -4.44
N VAL A 6 11.55 24.70 -5.26
CA VAL A 6 10.92 23.42 -4.93
C VAL A 6 11.72 22.83 -3.78
N ALA A 7 11.10 22.70 -2.61
CA ALA A 7 11.65 21.92 -1.51
C ALA A 7 12.03 20.54 -2.04
N LYS A 8 13.13 19.93 -1.55
CA LYS A 8 13.47 18.53 -1.85
C LYS A 8 12.38 17.61 -1.29
N GLY A 9 11.24 17.55 -1.98
CA GLY A 9 10.10 16.73 -1.66
C GLY A 9 10.36 15.34 -2.21
N HIS A 10 10.13 14.34 -1.36
CA HIS A 10 9.97 12.95 -1.75
C HIS A 10 9.19 12.89 -3.07
N ALA A 11 9.79 12.40 -4.15
CA ALA A 11 9.18 12.47 -5.46
C ALA A 11 7.92 11.59 -5.48
N TYR A 12 6.76 12.24 -5.31
CA TYR A 12 5.43 11.61 -5.30
C TYR A 12 4.99 11.13 -6.69
N LEU A 13 5.84 11.23 -7.71
CA LEU A 13 5.58 10.69 -9.04
C LEU A 13 6.93 10.33 -9.64
N ASP A 14 7.39 9.10 -9.41
CA ASP A 14 8.39 8.51 -10.28
C ASP A 14 7.64 7.59 -11.26
N PRO A 15 7.40 8.04 -12.51
CA PRO A 15 6.68 7.25 -13.51
C PRO A 15 7.35 5.90 -13.79
N ALA A 16 8.68 5.81 -13.63
CA ALA A 16 9.39 4.55 -13.79
C ALA A 16 9.04 3.56 -12.68
N LYS A 17 8.81 4.05 -11.46
CA LYS A 17 8.41 3.21 -10.33
C LYS A 17 6.95 2.79 -10.41
N LEU A 18 6.06 3.69 -10.85
CA LEU A 18 4.66 3.32 -11.17
C LEU A 18 4.59 2.31 -12.33
N ALA A 19 5.47 2.43 -13.32
CA ALA A 19 5.57 1.44 -14.39
C ALA A 19 6.06 0.07 -13.87
N ASP A 20 6.95 0.03 -12.88
CA ASP A 20 7.39 -1.23 -12.25
C ASP A 20 6.24 -1.92 -11.48
N SER A 21 5.40 -1.15 -10.78
CA SER A 21 4.19 -1.65 -10.10
C SER A 21 3.07 -2.07 -11.07
N ARG A 22 3.12 -1.65 -12.34
CA ARG A 22 2.04 -1.89 -13.31
C ARG A 22 1.64 -3.35 -13.43
N ARG A 23 2.61 -4.25 -13.45
CA ARG A 23 2.33 -5.69 -13.56
C ARG A 23 1.60 -6.25 -12.33
N LEU A 24 1.83 -5.69 -11.14
CA LEU A 24 1.10 -6.08 -9.93
C LEU A 24 -0.37 -5.68 -10.06
N TYR A 25 -0.64 -4.46 -10.55
CA TYR A 25 -2.01 -4.00 -10.81
C TYR A 25 -2.70 -4.82 -11.91
N GLU A 26 -1.99 -5.16 -12.99
CA GLU A 26 -2.53 -6.02 -14.06
C GLU A 26 -2.82 -7.44 -13.56
N ARG A 27 -1.94 -8.00 -12.71
CA ARG A 27 -2.17 -9.27 -12.03
C ARG A 27 -3.43 -9.23 -11.16
N LEU A 28 -3.63 -8.12 -10.45
CA LEU A 28 -4.79 -7.92 -9.57
C LEU A 28 -6.10 -7.77 -10.34
N ALA A 29 -6.08 -7.19 -11.55
CA ALA A 29 -7.26 -7.07 -12.40
C ALA A 29 -7.89 -8.43 -12.75
N GLY A 30 -7.10 -9.51 -12.74
CA GLY A 30 -7.57 -10.88 -12.95
C GLY A 30 -7.87 -11.67 -11.67
N ALA A 31 -7.70 -11.08 -10.48
CA ALA A 31 -7.78 -11.79 -9.20
C ALA A 31 -9.22 -12.01 -8.68
N GLY A 32 -10.21 -11.31 -9.26
CA GLY A 32 -11.61 -11.36 -8.83
C GLY A 32 -11.95 -10.31 -7.75
N ASP A 33 -12.98 -10.59 -6.96
CA ASP A 33 -13.48 -9.68 -5.92
C ASP A 33 -12.56 -9.61 -4.70
N GLY A 34 -12.57 -8.49 -4.00
CA GLY A 34 -11.77 -8.29 -2.80
C GLY A 34 -11.62 -6.83 -2.40
N ALA A 35 -10.67 -6.56 -1.52
CA ALA A 35 -10.25 -5.20 -1.18
C ALA A 35 -8.73 -5.16 -1.06
N LEU A 36 -8.12 -4.11 -1.60
CA LEU A 36 -6.69 -3.88 -1.61
C LEU A 36 -6.31 -2.85 -0.55
N ILE A 37 -5.24 -3.11 0.19
CA ILE A 37 -4.52 -2.10 0.97
C ILE A 37 -3.12 -1.92 0.41
N GLU A 38 -2.66 -0.69 0.29
CA GLU A 38 -1.32 -0.39 -0.25
C GLU A 38 -0.43 0.23 0.84
N PHE A 39 0.81 -0.24 0.97
CA PHE A 39 1.79 0.28 1.92
C PHE A 39 2.89 1.07 1.19
N PRO A 40 3.38 2.19 1.76
CA PRO A 40 3.04 2.73 3.08
C PRO A 40 1.72 3.52 3.10
N LEU A 41 1.08 3.59 4.28
CA LEU A 41 0.02 4.57 4.53
C LEU A 41 0.70 5.92 4.82
N ALA A 42 0.97 6.71 3.78
CA ALA A 42 1.84 7.88 3.89
C ALA A 42 1.14 9.22 3.53
N GLY A 43 -0.19 9.27 3.66
CA GLY A 43 -1.02 10.47 3.56
C GLY A 43 -1.55 10.74 2.15
N PRO A 44 -2.29 11.86 1.97
CA PRO A 44 -3.12 12.09 0.77
C PRO A 44 -2.39 11.99 -0.56
N GLY A 45 -1.10 12.38 -0.62
CA GLY A 45 -0.29 12.29 -1.83
C GLY A 45 -0.11 10.86 -2.33
N TRP A 46 0.02 9.88 -1.42
CA TRP A 46 0.09 8.46 -1.76
C TRP A 46 -1.28 7.88 -2.07
N ASP A 47 -2.26 8.18 -1.22
CA ASP A 47 -3.62 7.68 -1.39
C ASP A 47 -4.22 8.04 -2.76
N ILE A 48 -3.94 9.25 -3.27
CA ILE A 48 -4.39 9.69 -4.60
C ILE A 48 -3.71 8.88 -5.72
N GLN A 49 -2.44 8.50 -5.56
CA GLN A 49 -1.74 7.67 -6.55
C GLN A 49 -2.33 6.26 -6.59
N TYR A 50 -2.57 5.66 -5.42
CA TYR A 50 -3.25 4.38 -5.28
C TYR A 50 -4.63 4.41 -5.96
N MET A 51 -5.42 5.46 -5.73
CA MET A 51 -6.70 5.64 -6.44
C MET A 51 -6.58 5.77 -7.95
N LEU A 52 -5.53 6.43 -8.45
CA LEU A 52 -5.32 6.51 -9.90
C LEU A 52 -5.01 5.13 -10.47
N ALA A 53 -4.16 4.35 -9.80
CA ALA A 53 -3.82 2.98 -10.16
C ALA A 53 -5.02 2.02 -10.04
N GLN A 54 -5.95 2.29 -9.11
CA GLN A 54 -7.20 1.55 -8.91
C GLN A 54 -8.02 1.39 -10.20
N ARG A 55 -7.90 2.33 -11.15
CA ARG A 55 -8.60 2.24 -12.44
C ARG A 55 -8.20 1.02 -13.27
N VAL A 56 -7.00 0.47 -13.05
CA VAL A 56 -6.49 -0.72 -13.75
C VAL A 56 -7.16 -1.99 -13.24
N HIS A 57 -7.26 -2.17 -11.92
CA HIS A 57 -7.71 -3.42 -11.30
C HIS A 57 -9.13 -3.38 -10.73
N ARG A 58 -9.71 -2.20 -10.56
CA ARG A 58 -11.09 -1.93 -10.07
C ARG A 58 -11.45 -2.46 -8.67
N MET A 59 -10.54 -3.17 -8.00
CA MET A 59 -10.70 -3.60 -6.61
C MET A 59 -10.81 -2.39 -5.66
N PRO A 60 -11.79 -2.35 -4.75
CA PRO A 60 -11.89 -1.35 -3.68
C PRO A 60 -10.57 -1.17 -2.91
N LEU A 61 -10.24 0.08 -2.57
CA LEU A 61 -9.08 0.42 -1.73
C LEU A 61 -9.52 0.64 -0.28
N VAL A 62 -8.87 -0.06 0.64
CA VAL A 62 -9.08 0.07 2.10
C VAL A 62 -8.53 1.39 2.62
N ASN A 63 -7.37 1.81 2.11
CA ASN A 63 -6.73 3.09 2.44
C ASN A 63 -6.85 4.14 1.33
N GLY A 64 -7.87 4.03 0.47
CA GLY A 64 -8.14 5.00 -0.59
C GLY A 64 -8.51 6.39 -0.05
N TYR A 65 -8.22 7.43 -0.83
CA TYR A 65 -8.60 8.79 -0.48
C TYR A 65 -10.11 9.03 -0.74
N SER A 66 -10.82 9.62 0.21
CA SER A 66 -12.26 9.87 0.09
C SER A 66 -12.66 11.34 0.25
N GLY A 67 -11.70 12.28 0.28
CA GLY A 67 -11.96 13.71 0.49
C GLY A 67 -12.38 14.09 1.92
N HIS A 68 -12.67 13.10 2.75
CA HIS A 68 -12.99 13.18 4.17
C HIS A 68 -12.32 11.97 4.86
N VAL A 69 -12.00 12.05 6.16
CA VAL A 69 -11.48 10.90 6.91
C VAL A 69 -12.65 10.26 7.66
N PRO A 70 -13.33 9.24 7.09
CA PRO A 70 -14.40 8.57 7.82
C PRO A 70 -13.83 7.88 9.07
N ALA A 71 -14.63 7.74 10.13
CA ALA A 71 -14.19 7.11 11.38
C ALA A 71 -13.71 5.65 11.21
N SER A 72 -14.03 4.99 10.09
CA SER A 72 -13.46 3.68 9.74
C SER A 72 -11.98 3.75 9.38
N ARG A 73 -11.49 4.92 8.92
CA ARG A 73 -10.10 5.12 8.50
C ARG A 73 -9.13 5.31 9.67
N THR A 74 -9.59 5.88 10.80
CA THR A 74 -8.77 5.96 12.04
C THR A 74 -8.41 4.59 12.58
N ARG A 75 -9.16 3.55 12.20
CA ARG A 75 -8.83 2.15 12.54
C ARG A 75 -7.51 1.72 11.92
N LEU A 76 -7.08 2.35 10.83
CA LEU A 76 -5.81 2.04 10.16
C LEU A 76 -4.64 2.87 10.73
N ASP A 77 -4.84 3.70 11.75
CA ASP A 77 -3.80 4.63 12.21
C ASP A 77 -2.54 3.91 12.69
N GLY A 78 -2.69 2.72 13.29
CA GLY A 78 -1.57 1.86 13.67
C GLY A 78 -0.72 1.40 12.49
N LEU A 79 -1.27 1.39 11.27
CA LEU A 79 -0.59 0.97 10.05
C LEU A 79 0.15 2.12 9.33
N HIS A 80 0.13 3.36 9.85
CA HIS A 80 0.91 4.46 9.28
C HIS A 80 2.42 4.24 9.40
N THR A 81 2.86 3.61 10.49
CA THR A 81 4.26 3.24 10.71
C THR A 81 4.34 1.76 11.08
N PRO A 82 4.05 0.83 10.15
CA PRO A 82 4.01 -0.60 10.44
C PRO A 82 5.33 -1.07 11.04
N LEU A 83 5.28 -2.03 11.93
CA LEU A 83 6.33 -2.60 12.79
C LEU A 83 6.71 -1.72 13.98
N THR A 84 5.75 -0.99 14.56
CA THR A 84 5.89 -0.37 15.89
C THR A 84 5.25 -1.25 16.98
N ASP A 85 4.11 -1.84 16.67
CA ASP A 85 3.49 -2.94 17.41
C ASP A 85 2.99 -4.00 16.41
N PRO A 86 3.89 -4.89 15.93
CA PRO A 86 3.60 -5.80 14.82
C PRO A 86 2.38 -6.71 15.05
N LYS A 87 2.04 -6.98 16.31
CA LYS A 87 0.89 -7.82 16.64
C LYS A 87 -0.41 -7.01 16.54
N ALA A 88 -0.49 -5.86 17.22
CA ALA A 88 -1.70 -5.03 17.18
C ALA A 88 -1.98 -4.52 15.76
N GLU A 89 -0.93 -4.21 15.00
CA GLU A 89 -1.00 -3.83 13.60
C GLU A 89 -1.51 -4.98 12.72
N TRP A 90 -1.12 -6.22 13.01
CA TRP A 90 -1.62 -7.37 12.26
C TRP A 90 -3.12 -7.60 12.52
N ASP A 91 -3.54 -7.51 13.79
CA ASP A 91 -4.95 -7.59 14.17
C ASP A 91 -5.77 -6.46 13.49
N THR A 92 -5.18 -5.27 13.39
CA THR A 92 -5.76 -4.13 12.66
C THR A 92 -5.90 -4.43 11.16
N LEU A 93 -4.86 -4.97 10.53
CA LEU A 93 -4.88 -5.34 9.12
C LEU A 93 -5.95 -6.42 8.85
N GLN A 94 -6.04 -7.44 9.70
CA GLN A 94 -7.03 -8.51 9.57
C GLN A 94 -8.48 -8.01 9.69
N SER A 95 -8.73 -7.06 10.58
CA SER A 95 -10.06 -6.47 10.79
C SER A 95 -10.43 -5.36 9.78
N SER A 96 -9.50 -4.99 8.90
CA SER A 96 -9.72 -3.94 7.88
C SER A 96 -10.59 -4.40 6.71
N GLY A 97 -10.76 -5.72 6.54
CA GLY A 97 -11.41 -6.31 5.37
C GLY A 97 -10.51 -6.42 4.13
N ALA A 98 -9.24 -6.01 4.21
CA ALA A 98 -8.29 -6.21 3.13
C ALA A 98 -8.10 -7.71 2.82
N THR A 99 -8.19 -8.07 1.54
CA THR A 99 -7.89 -9.43 1.05
C THR A 99 -6.57 -9.48 0.28
N HIS A 100 -6.09 -8.33 -0.20
CA HIS A 100 -4.82 -8.19 -0.89
C HIS A 100 -4.03 -7.02 -0.30
N ALA A 101 -2.72 -7.11 -0.37
CA ALA A 101 -1.82 -6.02 0.00
C ALA A 101 -0.75 -5.81 -1.09
N ILE A 102 -0.47 -4.56 -1.44
CA ILE A 102 0.76 -4.21 -2.16
C ILE A 102 1.69 -3.50 -1.18
N VAL A 103 2.95 -3.93 -1.13
CA VAL A 103 4.01 -3.24 -0.39
C VAL A 103 4.93 -2.58 -1.38
N HIS A 104 4.92 -1.25 -1.42
CA HIS A 104 5.89 -0.48 -2.20
C HIS A 104 7.18 -0.31 -1.38
N GLU A 105 8.07 -1.30 -1.40
CA GLU A 105 9.23 -1.38 -0.50
C GLU A 105 10.12 -0.13 -0.60
N TRP A 106 10.24 0.43 -1.81
CA TRP A 106 11.03 1.64 -2.08
C TRP A 106 10.43 2.93 -1.50
N ALA A 107 9.12 2.95 -1.22
CA ALA A 107 8.39 4.14 -0.79
C ALA A 107 8.56 4.43 0.71
N PHE A 108 9.14 3.49 1.46
CA PHE A 108 9.50 3.68 2.85
C PHE A 108 10.76 4.56 2.99
N ARG A 109 10.94 5.17 4.18
CA ARG A 109 12.12 6.00 4.49
C ARG A 109 13.46 5.27 4.30
N SER A 110 13.46 3.94 4.42
CA SER A 110 14.56 3.08 4.03
C SER A 110 14.02 1.83 3.34
N LEU A 111 14.79 1.29 2.38
CA LEU A 111 14.43 0.07 1.66
C LEU A 111 14.29 -1.13 2.61
N ASP A 112 15.15 -1.22 3.63
CA ASP A 112 15.08 -2.27 4.65
C ASP A 112 13.75 -2.23 5.41
N ARG A 113 13.20 -1.04 5.68
CA ARG A 113 11.89 -0.94 6.33
C ARG A 113 10.79 -1.51 5.45
N GLY A 114 10.80 -1.20 4.15
CA GLY A 114 9.86 -1.76 3.19
C GLY A 114 9.94 -3.28 3.12
N LYS A 115 11.16 -3.83 2.97
CA LYS A 115 11.40 -5.27 2.98
C LYS A 115 10.96 -5.95 4.29
N ASN A 116 11.15 -5.28 5.42
CA ASN A 116 10.68 -5.81 6.71
C ASN A 116 9.15 -5.86 6.78
N VAL A 117 8.43 -4.91 6.15
CA VAL A 117 6.96 -4.98 6.05
C VAL A 117 6.54 -6.16 5.18
N SER A 118 7.17 -6.37 4.03
CA SER A 118 6.95 -7.57 3.19
C SER A 118 7.20 -8.87 3.97
N ALA A 119 8.31 -8.94 4.71
CA ALA A 119 8.66 -10.10 5.53
C ALA A 119 7.66 -10.34 6.66
N TRP A 120 7.16 -9.28 7.29
CA TRP A 120 6.11 -9.34 8.31
C TRP A 120 4.79 -9.86 7.75
N LEU A 121 4.35 -9.42 6.57
CA LEU A 121 3.17 -9.97 5.92
C LEU A 121 3.34 -11.47 5.64
N ALA A 122 4.47 -11.86 5.06
CA ALA A 122 4.76 -13.26 4.77
C ALA A 122 4.80 -14.13 6.05
N ALA A 123 5.42 -13.63 7.13
CA ALA A 123 5.48 -14.32 8.42
C ALA A 123 4.09 -14.53 9.06
N ASN A 124 3.13 -13.68 8.72
CA ASN A 124 1.73 -13.81 9.15
C ASN A 124 0.85 -14.60 8.16
N GLY A 125 1.45 -15.28 7.18
CA GLY A 125 0.75 -16.18 6.27
C GLY A 125 0.20 -15.51 5.01
N ALA A 126 0.60 -14.28 4.71
CA ALA A 126 0.34 -13.70 3.39
C ALA A 126 1.12 -14.46 2.30
N VAL A 127 0.47 -14.72 1.17
CA VAL A 127 1.05 -15.45 0.04
C VAL A 127 1.45 -14.44 -1.03
N GLU A 128 2.73 -14.42 -1.40
CA GLU A 128 3.24 -13.62 -2.51
C GLU A 128 2.62 -14.12 -3.82
N LEU A 129 1.98 -13.20 -4.57
CA LEU A 129 1.37 -13.50 -5.87
C LEU A 129 2.22 -13.02 -7.04
N GLU A 130 2.92 -11.91 -6.85
CA GLU A 130 3.73 -11.24 -7.86
C GLU A 130 4.73 -10.30 -7.18
N ARG A 131 5.92 -10.15 -7.74
CA ARG A 131 6.96 -9.25 -7.20
C ARG A 131 7.56 -8.40 -8.30
N SER A 132 7.69 -7.11 -7.99
CA SER A 132 8.46 -6.11 -8.72
C SER A 132 9.89 -5.94 -8.27
N VAL A 133 10.66 -5.12 -9.00
CA VAL A 133 12.00 -4.76 -8.52
C VAL A 133 11.87 -4.06 -7.17
N ASN A 134 10.77 -3.31 -6.96
CA ASN A 134 10.61 -2.43 -5.82
C ASN A 134 9.37 -2.69 -4.96
N ASP A 135 8.47 -3.58 -5.38
CA ASP A 135 7.15 -3.77 -4.79
C ASP A 135 6.75 -5.24 -4.76
N VAL A 136 5.77 -5.58 -3.93
CA VAL A 136 5.27 -6.96 -3.81
C VAL A 136 3.78 -6.98 -3.64
N LEU A 137 3.11 -7.84 -4.39
CA LEU A 137 1.68 -8.13 -4.25
C LEU A 137 1.50 -9.41 -3.42
N TYR A 138 0.67 -9.30 -2.40
CA TYR A 138 0.30 -10.39 -1.51
C TYR A 138 -1.21 -10.64 -1.54
N ARG A 139 -1.59 -11.91 -1.45
CA ARG A 139 -2.90 -12.34 -0.96
C ARG A 139 -2.81 -12.50 0.55
N LEU A 140 -3.68 -11.81 1.28
CA LEU A 140 -3.77 -11.93 2.72
C LEU A 140 -4.55 -13.21 3.09
N PRO A 141 -4.26 -13.83 4.25
CA PRO A 141 -5.14 -14.85 4.79
C PRO A 141 -6.52 -14.24 5.06
N ASN A 142 -7.57 -15.06 4.94
CA ASN A 142 -8.95 -14.59 4.99
C ASN A 142 -9.17 -13.65 6.20
N PRO A 143 -9.71 -12.43 5.97
CA PRO A 143 -9.95 -11.48 7.04
C PRO A 143 -10.92 -12.07 8.08
N ARG A 144 -10.70 -11.72 9.35
CA ARG A 144 -11.49 -12.21 10.49
C ARG A 144 -12.64 -11.27 10.84
#